data_AF-A0A7T8AC59-F1
#
_entry.id   AF-A0A7T8AC59-F1
#
_cell.length_a   1.000
_cell.length_b   1.000
_cell.length_c   1.000
_cell.angle_alpha   90.00
_cell.angle_beta   90.00
_cell.angle_gamma   90.00
#
_symmetry.space_group_name_H-M   'P 1'
#
loop_
_entity.id
_entity.type
_entity.pdbx_description
1 polymer ?
#
loop_
_entity_poly.entity_id
_entity_poly.type
_entity_poly.pdbx_seq_one_letter_code
_entity_poly.pdbx_strand_id
1 'polypeptide(L)'
;MLIAVAIVFGGGGAPAPLTGLLVQLTAAVEGIVFFLQLPTGKRPPRMAWVLVALTAAIPVLYLIPLPPAIWHMLPGRQSQIDALTLVGLEESWRPVALSPARTLASLLSLLPPAMVLLMVSSLPPEKRVYGGVTIVVIGMISLLVGVAQVAAGSGSDAFRLYAESNSGWLVGFQANRNAQADVLTILLVSWVAFAMGRSPIARRIEGIEPPLRAWFVGIVAFVILVAVAMTGSRAGLAIALLVALILAVTAAARRRSGMSRKTTARSGFSVRGRVMALAGVGVLAIVAAFTSTLGGLSRVADRFDFAGEQRFNIWADSWFAIGQVWPWGGGQGSFVPLLIAVERLEFVDRTR
;
A
#
# COMPACT_ATOMS: atom_id res chain seq x y z
N MET A 1 -12.53 8.19 -8.97
CA MET A 1 -11.88 9.17 -8.07
C MET A 1 -11.33 8.46 -6.83
N LEU A 2 -11.94 7.34 -6.44
CA LEU A 2 -11.53 6.44 -5.36
C LEU A 2 -10.02 6.15 -5.28
N ILE A 3 -9.33 5.83 -6.38
CA ILE A 3 -7.87 5.57 -6.37
C ILE A 3 -7.09 6.77 -5.85
N ALA A 4 -7.43 7.99 -6.30
CA ALA A 4 -6.75 9.20 -5.86
C ALA A 4 -7.01 9.46 -4.37
N VAL A 5 -8.27 9.35 -3.95
CA VAL A 5 -8.67 9.54 -2.54
C VAL A 5 -7.98 8.51 -1.64
N ALA A 6 -7.91 7.25 -2.06
CA ALA A 6 -7.24 6.18 -1.33
C ALA A 6 -5.73 6.44 -1.17
N ILE A 7 -5.04 6.92 -2.22
CA ILE A 7 -3.61 7.24 -2.12
C ILE A 7 -3.37 8.45 -1.21
N VAL A 8 -4.20 9.49 -1.29
CA VAL A 8 -4.00 10.72 -0.51
C VAL A 8 -4.40 10.56 0.97
N PHE A 9 -5.52 9.88 1.24
CA PHE A 9 -6.14 9.85 2.58
C PHE A 9 -6.15 8.47 3.24
N GLY A 10 -5.78 7.40 2.52
CA GLY A 10 -5.80 6.02 3.05
C GLY A 10 -4.61 5.65 3.93
N GLY A 11 -3.65 6.55 4.09
CA GLY A 11 -2.35 6.25 4.68
C GLY A 11 -2.22 6.31 6.19
N GLY A 12 -3.28 6.72 6.90
CA GLY A 12 -3.24 6.93 8.34
C GLY A 12 -3.58 5.70 9.19
N GLY A 13 -4.27 4.70 8.64
CA GLY A 13 -4.63 3.48 9.36
C GLY A 13 -5.58 3.70 10.54
N ALA A 14 -5.55 2.78 11.52
CA ALA A 14 -6.42 2.84 12.70
C ALA A 14 -6.28 4.13 13.55
N PRO A 15 -5.09 4.76 13.69
CA PRO A 15 -4.94 6.05 14.36
C PRO A 15 -5.64 7.24 13.68
N ALA A 16 -5.98 7.13 12.39
CA ALA A 16 -6.61 8.20 11.61
C ALA A 16 -8.01 7.79 11.10
N PRO A 17 -9.00 7.61 11.99
CA PRO A 17 -10.31 7.07 11.62
C PRO A 17 -11.08 7.98 10.63
N LEU A 18 -10.90 9.30 10.71
CA LEU A 18 -11.61 10.25 9.84
C LEU A 18 -11.19 10.12 8.37
N THR A 19 -9.89 10.00 8.10
CA THR A 19 -9.42 9.84 6.72
C THR A 19 -9.77 8.44 6.19
N GLY A 20 -9.72 7.42 7.04
CA GLY A 20 -10.23 6.09 6.72
C GLY A 20 -11.72 6.11 6.34
N LEU A 21 -12.55 6.80 7.12
CA LEU A 21 -13.97 6.98 6.85
C LEU A 21 -14.21 7.71 5.53
N LEU A 22 -13.44 8.76 5.22
CA LEU A 22 -13.52 9.47 3.95
C LEU A 22 -13.32 8.54 2.75
N VAL A 23 -12.30 7.68 2.82
CA VAL A 23 -12.01 6.69 1.77
C VAL A 23 -13.14 5.66 1.66
N GLN A 24 -13.68 5.19 2.79
CA GLN A 24 -14.80 4.25 2.83
C GLN A 24 -16.09 4.85 2.26
N LEU A 25 -16.44 6.09 2.63
CA LEU A 25 -17.60 6.80 2.09
C LEU A 25 -17.46 7.06 0.59
N THR A 26 -16.26 7.43 0.14
CA THR A 26 -15.97 7.57 -1.30
C THR A 26 -16.18 6.24 -2.04
N ALA A 27 -15.71 5.14 -1.45
CA ALA A 27 -15.91 3.80 -2.00
C ALA A 27 -17.39 3.41 -2.02
N ALA A 28 -18.15 3.73 -0.97
CA ALA A 28 -19.57 3.46 -0.89
C ALA A 28 -20.35 4.23 -1.97
N VAL A 29 -20.11 5.53 -2.12
CA VAL A 29 -20.77 6.38 -3.11
C VAL A 29 -20.44 5.92 -4.53
N GLU A 30 -19.14 5.74 -4.86
CA GLU A 30 -18.75 5.24 -6.18
C GLU A 30 -19.25 3.80 -6.42
N GLY A 31 -19.33 2.98 -5.37
CA GLY A 31 -19.90 1.64 -5.40
C GLY A 31 -21.39 1.65 -5.75
N ILE A 32 -22.20 2.49 -5.10
CA ILE A 32 -23.63 2.64 -5.41
C ILE A 32 -23.81 3.04 -6.87
N VAL A 33 -23.07 4.05 -7.34
CA VAL A 33 -23.11 4.49 -8.75
C VAL A 33 -22.73 3.35 -9.69
N PHE A 34 -21.68 2.59 -9.36
CA PHE A 34 -21.26 1.43 -10.13
C PHE A 34 -22.36 0.35 -10.20
N PHE A 35 -22.99 0.01 -9.08
CA PHE A 35 -24.05 -0.99 -9.01
C PHE A 35 -25.30 -0.59 -9.79
N LEU A 36 -25.67 0.69 -9.78
CA LEU A 36 -26.79 1.21 -10.57
C LEU A 36 -26.52 1.14 -12.09
N GLN A 37 -25.24 1.19 -12.50
CA GLN A 37 -24.83 1.13 -13.91
C GLN A 37 -24.55 -0.30 -14.40
N LEU A 38 -24.53 -1.31 -13.53
CA LEU A 38 -24.25 -2.70 -13.92
C LEU A 38 -25.20 -3.31 -14.96
N PRO A 39 -26.51 -3.01 -15.00
CA PRO A 39 -27.41 -3.58 -16.00
C PRO A 39 -27.04 -3.21 -17.44
N THR A 40 -26.48 -2.02 -17.64
CA THR A 40 -26.08 -1.48 -18.95
C THR A 40 -24.57 -1.55 -19.19
N GLY A 41 -23.79 -1.80 -18.14
CA GLY A 41 -22.33 -1.88 -18.17
C GLY A 41 -21.76 -3.29 -18.36
N LYS A 42 -20.43 -3.36 -18.48
CA LYS A 42 -19.72 -4.64 -18.40
C LYS A 42 -19.71 -5.13 -16.95
N ARG A 43 -20.01 -6.41 -16.74
CA ARG A 43 -19.97 -7.02 -15.41
C ARG A 43 -18.53 -7.38 -15.01
N PRO A 44 -18.17 -7.28 -13.72
CA PRO A 44 -16.90 -7.83 -13.22
C PRO A 44 -16.81 -9.33 -13.51
N PRO A 45 -15.60 -9.86 -13.78
CA PRO A 45 -15.41 -11.30 -13.93
C PRO A 45 -15.75 -12.03 -12.63
N ARG A 46 -16.26 -13.26 -12.74
CA ARG A 46 -16.62 -14.11 -11.59
C ARG A 46 -15.50 -14.22 -10.55
N MET A 47 -14.25 -14.30 -11.00
CA MET A 47 -13.09 -14.39 -10.10
C MET A 47 -12.94 -13.16 -9.19
N ALA A 48 -13.25 -11.95 -9.68
CA ALA A 48 -13.20 -10.75 -8.85
C ALA A 48 -14.22 -10.82 -7.72
N TRP A 49 -15.42 -11.32 -8.01
CA TRP A 49 -16.45 -11.57 -7.01
C TRP A 49 -16.06 -12.62 -5.98
N VAL A 50 -15.44 -13.72 -6.43
CA VAL A 50 -14.94 -14.78 -5.53
C VAL A 50 -13.89 -14.22 -4.58
N LEU A 51 -12.95 -13.40 -5.05
CA LEU A 51 -11.92 -12.78 -4.19
C LEU A 51 -12.52 -11.82 -3.16
N VAL A 52 -13.50 -11.00 -3.56
CA VAL A 52 -14.21 -10.12 -2.62
C VAL A 52 -14.99 -10.94 -1.60
N ALA A 53 -15.70 -11.99 -2.03
CA ALA A 53 -16.48 -12.84 -1.15
C ALA A 53 -15.58 -13.58 -0.16
N LEU A 54 -14.45 -14.17 -0.60
CA LEU A 54 -13.53 -14.89 0.28
C LEU A 54 -12.88 -13.96 1.31
N THR A 55 -12.49 -12.75 0.92
CA THR A 55 -11.87 -11.80 1.86
C THR A 55 -12.88 -11.24 2.86
N ALA A 56 -14.12 -10.97 2.45
CA ALA A 56 -15.20 -10.52 3.33
C ALA A 56 -15.78 -11.64 4.20
N ALA A 57 -15.76 -12.89 3.73
CA ALA A 57 -16.32 -14.03 4.46
C ALA A 57 -15.67 -14.20 5.83
N ILE A 58 -14.35 -13.99 5.96
CA ILE A 58 -13.66 -14.22 7.23
C ILE A 58 -14.19 -13.28 8.34
N PRO A 59 -14.14 -11.93 8.22
CA PRO A 59 -14.70 -11.08 9.26
C PRO A 59 -16.22 -11.24 9.43
N VAL A 60 -16.97 -11.58 8.37
CA VAL A 60 -18.42 -11.87 8.49
C VAL A 60 -18.68 -13.08 9.38
N LEU A 61 -17.96 -14.19 9.15
CA LEU A 61 -18.07 -15.40 9.97
C LEU A 61 -17.73 -15.10 11.43
N TYR A 62 -16.73 -14.25 11.67
CA TYR A 62 -16.35 -13.86 13.03
C TYR A 62 -17.36 -12.97 13.74
N LEU A 63 -18.29 -12.34 13.01
CA LEU A 63 -19.36 -11.52 13.57
C LEU A 63 -20.66 -12.29 13.81
N ILE A 64 -20.73 -13.56 13.41
CA ILE A 64 -21.91 -14.41 13.67
C ILE A 64 -22.04 -14.62 15.17
N PRO A 65 -23.16 -14.21 15.80
CA PRO A 65 -23.40 -14.44 17.22
C PRO A 65 -23.61 -15.94 17.47
N LEU A 66 -22.95 -16.46 18.49
CA LEU A 66 -23.06 -17.84 18.94
C LEU A 66 -23.77 -17.89 20.30
N PRO A 67 -24.51 -18.97 20.59
CA PRO A 67 -25.10 -19.19 21.91
C PRO A 67 -24.02 -19.39 22.99
N PRO A 68 -24.32 -19.07 24.27
CA PRO A 68 -23.40 -19.22 25.41
C PRO A 68 -22.69 -20.56 25.47
N ALA A 69 -23.44 -21.65 25.28
CA ALA A 69 -22.92 -23.02 25.28
C ALA A 69 -21.75 -23.23 24.29
N ILE A 70 -21.67 -22.48 23.20
CA ILE A 70 -20.60 -22.59 22.20
C ILE A 70 -19.50 -21.57 22.47
N TRP A 71 -19.85 -20.29 22.65
CA TRP A 71 -18.82 -19.27 22.76
C TRP A 71 -18.04 -19.35 24.07
N HIS A 72 -18.63 -19.86 25.17
CA HIS A 72 -17.91 -20.13 26.42
C HIS A 72 -16.79 -21.18 26.26
N MET A 73 -16.92 -22.09 25.30
CA MET A 73 -15.91 -23.11 25.01
C MET A 73 -14.74 -22.58 24.17
N LEU A 74 -14.84 -21.36 23.63
CA LEU A 74 -13.77 -20.79 22.82
C LEU A 74 -12.57 -20.38 23.71
N PRO A 75 -11.33 -20.63 23.25
CA PRO A 75 -10.12 -20.21 23.95
C PRO A 75 -10.07 -18.68 24.15
N GLY A 76 -9.47 -18.25 25.26
CA GLY A 76 -9.30 -16.83 25.57
C GLY A 76 -10.57 -16.09 26.03
N ARG A 77 -11.62 -16.82 26.42
CA ARG A 77 -12.91 -16.23 26.83
C ARG A 77 -13.10 -16.01 28.32
N GLN A 78 -12.27 -16.60 29.19
CA GLN A 78 -12.48 -16.58 30.63
C GLN A 78 -12.68 -15.16 31.17
N SER A 79 -11.77 -14.23 30.86
CA SER A 79 -11.88 -12.84 31.30
C SER A 79 -13.13 -12.12 30.79
N GLN A 80 -13.63 -12.50 29.60
CA GLN A 80 -14.87 -11.96 29.07
C GLN A 80 -16.09 -12.53 29.79
N ILE A 81 -16.09 -13.83 30.10
CA ILE A 81 -17.15 -14.48 30.88
C ILE A 81 -17.21 -13.85 32.26
N ASP A 82 -16.09 -13.75 32.96
CA ASP A 82 -16.01 -13.17 34.31
C ASP A 82 -16.55 -11.73 34.33
N ALA A 83 -16.18 -10.90 33.34
CA ALA A 83 -16.67 -9.54 33.22
C ALA A 83 -18.18 -9.45 32.93
N LEU A 84 -18.74 -10.39 32.17
CA LEU A 84 -20.15 -10.41 31.84
C LEU A 84 -21.01 -10.93 32.99
N THR A 85 -20.51 -11.88 33.78
CA THR A 85 -21.16 -12.38 35.00
C THR A 85 -21.41 -11.25 36.01
N LEU A 86 -20.48 -10.30 36.13
CA LEU A 86 -20.63 -9.15 37.03
C LEU A 86 -21.83 -8.24 36.69
N VAL A 87 -22.33 -8.30 35.46
CA VAL A 87 -23.46 -7.50 34.98
C VAL A 87 -24.66 -8.36 34.56
N GLY A 88 -24.64 -9.67 34.85
CA GLY A 88 -25.72 -10.61 34.51
C GLY A 88 -25.93 -10.81 33.00
N LEU A 89 -24.86 -10.70 32.21
CA LEU A 89 -24.89 -10.82 30.74
C LEU A 89 -24.08 -12.01 30.20
N GLU A 90 -23.67 -12.94 31.05
CA GLU A 90 -22.93 -14.15 30.69
C GLU A 90 -23.74 -15.05 29.73
N GLU A 91 -25.06 -15.11 29.87
CA GLU A 91 -25.95 -15.87 28.97
C GLU A 91 -26.30 -15.13 27.66
N SER A 92 -25.68 -13.98 27.40
CA SER A 92 -25.89 -13.26 26.14
C SER A 92 -25.21 -13.95 24.95
N TRP A 93 -25.82 -13.86 23.76
CA TRP A 93 -25.19 -14.34 22.54
C TRP A 93 -24.03 -13.43 22.14
N ARG A 94 -22.86 -14.03 21.90
CA ARG A 94 -21.63 -13.31 21.56
C ARG A 94 -20.98 -13.87 20.30
N PRO A 95 -20.37 -13.02 19.47
CA PRO A 95 -19.73 -13.47 18.24
C PRO A 95 -18.37 -14.12 18.50
N VAL A 96 -17.84 -14.83 17.49
CA VAL A 96 -16.51 -15.47 17.55
C VAL A 96 -15.38 -14.44 17.74
N ALA A 97 -15.55 -13.22 17.25
CA ALA A 97 -14.62 -12.12 17.50
C ALA A 97 -14.57 -11.73 18.98
N LEU A 98 -13.35 -11.59 19.53
CA LEU A 98 -13.12 -11.00 20.85
C LEU A 98 -13.42 -9.50 20.86
N SER A 99 -13.22 -8.83 19.72
CA SER A 99 -13.54 -7.41 19.54
C SER A 99 -14.44 -7.21 18.32
N PRO A 100 -15.78 -7.34 18.49
CA PRO A 100 -16.73 -7.25 17.38
C PRO A 100 -16.65 -5.91 16.65
N ALA A 101 -16.47 -4.81 17.39
CA ALA A 101 -16.33 -3.47 16.81
C ALA A 101 -15.09 -3.35 15.91
N ARG A 102 -13.95 -3.93 16.30
CA ARG A 102 -12.72 -3.91 15.49
C ARG A 102 -12.79 -4.86 14.30
N THR A 103 -13.48 -6.00 14.43
CA THR A 103 -13.76 -6.90 13.31
C THR A 103 -14.70 -6.24 12.29
N LEU A 104 -15.72 -5.52 12.76
CA LEU A 104 -16.60 -4.72 11.89
C LEU A 104 -15.82 -3.61 11.18
N ALA A 105 -14.97 -2.86 11.90
CA ALA A 105 -14.11 -1.85 11.28
C ALA A 105 -13.18 -2.46 10.21
N SER A 106 -12.65 -3.67 10.47
CA SER A 106 -11.84 -4.41 9.50
C SER A 106 -12.65 -4.81 8.27
N LEU A 107 -13.89 -5.29 8.44
CA LEU A 107 -14.81 -5.58 7.33
C LEU A 107 -15.08 -4.33 6.48
N LEU A 108 -15.37 -3.20 7.11
CA LEU A 108 -15.63 -1.94 6.41
C LEU A 108 -14.38 -1.41 5.69
N SER A 109 -13.18 -1.66 6.24
CA SER A 109 -11.92 -1.30 5.60
C SER A 109 -11.63 -2.07 4.29
N LEU A 110 -12.32 -3.20 4.06
CA LEU A 110 -12.22 -3.95 2.79
C LEU A 110 -13.02 -3.29 1.67
N LEU A 111 -13.94 -2.36 1.97
CA LEU A 111 -14.80 -1.75 0.97
C LEU A 111 -14.01 -1.02 -0.12
N PRO A 112 -13.03 -0.13 0.18
CA PRO A 112 -12.23 0.52 -0.86
C PRO A 112 -11.48 -0.45 -1.79
N PRO A 113 -10.66 -1.41 -1.31
CA PRO A 113 -9.96 -2.33 -2.21
C PRO A 113 -10.92 -3.24 -2.98
N ALA A 114 -12.04 -3.68 -2.37
CA ALA A 114 -13.06 -4.48 -3.07
C ALA A 114 -13.71 -3.70 -4.22
N MET A 115 -14.08 -2.43 -3.99
CA MET A 115 -14.66 -1.59 -5.03
C MET A 115 -13.66 -1.30 -6.14
N VAL A 116 -12.41 -0.99 -5.82
CA VAL A 116 -11.36 -0.82 -6.85
C VAL A 116 -11.22 -2.08 -7.70
N LEU A 117 -11.20 -3.28 -7.10
CA LEU A 117 -11.08 -4.54 -7.82
C LEU A 117 -12.28 -4.77 -8.77
N LEU A 118 -13.51 -4.64 -8.28
CA LEU A 118 -14.72 -4.86 -9.09
C LEU A 118 -14.85 -3.81 -10.21
N MET A 119 -14.62 -2.54 -9.90
CA MET A 119 -14.71 -1.45 -10.87
C MET A 119 -13.62 -1.58 -11.93
N VAL A 120 -12.35 -1.73 -11.56
CA VAL A 120 -11.25 -1.79 -12.55
C VAL A 120 -11.32 -3.05 -13.41
N SER A 121 -11.75 -4.19 -12.85
CA SER A 121 -11.89 -5.44 -13.61
C SER A 121 -13.03 -5.41 -14.63
N SER A 122 -14.08 -4.61 -14.40
CA SER A 122 -15.17 -4.39 -15.36
C SER A 122 -14.83 -3.37 -16.46
N LEU A 123 -13.81 -2.53 -16.26
CA LEU A 123 -13.41 -1.54 -17.26
C LEU A 123 -12.79 -2.19 -18.51
N PRO A 124 -13.11 -1.67 -19.71
CA PRO A 124 -12.41 -2.06 -20.93
C PRO A 124 -10.95 -1.55 -20.90
N PRO A 125 -10.01 -2.21 -21.60
CA PRO A 125 -8.58 -1.89 -21.53
C PRO A 125 -8.24 -0.42 -21.76
N GLU A 126 -8.98 0.25 -22.63
CA GLU A 126 -8.79 1.66 -22.99
C GLU A 126 -9.07 2.59 -21.80
N LYS A 127 -10.04 2.24 -20.93
CA LYS A 127 -10.38 3.03 -19.75
C LYS A 127 -9.50 2.72 -18.54
N ARG A 128 -8.87 1.53 -18.49
CA ARG A 128 -7.94 1.18 -17.41
C ARG A 128 -6.71 2.09 -17.37
N VAL A 129 -6.35 2.70 -18.49
CA VAL A 129 -5.25 3.66 -18.57
C VAL A 129 -5.42 4.84 -17.62
N TYR A 130 -6.67 5.29 -17.39
CA TYR A 130 -6.93 6.42 -16.51
C TYR A 130 -6.56 6.11 -15.06
N GLY A 131 -6.86 4.89 -14.58
CA GLY A 131 -6.43 4.45 -13.25
C GLY A 131 -4.90 4.42 -13.12
N GLY A 132 -4.21 3.89 -14.13
CA GLY A 132 -2.74 3.91 -14.18
C GLY A 132 -2.16 5.33 -14.19
N VAL A 133 -2.74 6.24 -14.98
CA VAL A 133 -2.33 7.66 -15.00
C VAL A 133 -2.59 8.33 -13.65
N THR A 134 -3.73 8.07 -13.00
CA THR A 134 -4.00 8.57 -11.65
C THR A 134 -2.94 8.11 -10.66
N ILE A 135 -2.57 6.82 -10.69
CA ILE A 135 -1.48 6.29 -9.84
C ILE A 135 -0.17 6.99 -10.14
N VAL A 136 0.18 7.18 -11.42
CA VAL A 136 1.42 7.86 -11.81
C VAL A 136 1.43 9.31 -11.29
N VAL A 137 0.37 10.07 -11.55
CA VAL A 137 0.30 11.49 -11.18
C VAL A 137 0.30 11.65 -9.66
N ILE A 138 -0.62 11.00 -8.95
CA ILE A 138 -0.75 11.15 -7.50
C ILE A 138 0.43 10.51 -6.77
N GLY A 139 0.96 9.39 -7.28
CA GLY A 139 2.16 8.74 -6.74
C GLY A 139 3.41 9.62 -6.88
N MET A 140 3.59 10.29 -8.03
CA MET A 140 4.70 11.24 -8.20
C MET A 140 4.55 12.46 -7.27
N ILE A 141 3.33 12.97 -7.09
CA ILE A 141 3.08 14.03 -6.10
C ILE A 141 3.41 13.53 -4.68
N SER A 142 2.98 12.32 -4.31
CA SER A 142 3.32 11.70 -3.02
C SER A 142 4.84 11.58 -2.82
N LEU A 143 5.58 11.21 -3.86
CA LEU A 143 7.04 11.17 -3.85
C LEU A 143 7.63 12.57 -3.57
N LEU A 144 7.19 13.59 -4.29
CA LEU A 144 7.68 14.97 -4.14
C LEU A 144 7.36 15.53 -2.75
N VAL A 145 6.15 15.28 -2.23
CA VAL A 145 5.76 15.60 -0.85
C VAL A 145 6.70 14.88 0.13
N GLY A 146 6.99 13.60 -0.10
CA GLY A 146 7.93 12.84 0.71
C GLY A 146 9.35 13.43 0.71
N VAL A 147 9.85 13.88 -0.44
CA VAL A 147 11.15 14.57 -0.53
C VAL A 147 11.13 15.87 0.28
N ALA A 148 10.06 16.66 0.17
CA ALA A 148 9.89 17.88 0.96
C ALA A 148 9.82 17.60 2.47
N GLN A 149 9.16 16.52 2.90
CA GLN A 149 9.09 16.11 4.31
C GLN A 149 10.45 15.70 4.89
N VAL A 150 11.33 15.10 4.07
CA VAL A 150 12.70 14.79 4.48
C VAL A 150 13.53 16.08 4.51
N ALA A 151 13.35 16.97 3.54
CA ALA A 151 14.03 18.28 3.49
C ALA A 151 13.69 19.17 4.70
N ALA A 152 12.43 19.15 5.14
CA ALA A 152 11.96 19.89 6.31
C ALA A 152 12.53 19.38 7.65
N GLY A 153 13.15 18.20 7.66
CA GLY A 153 13.73 17.59 8.86
C GLY A 153 12.72 16.79 9.71
N SER A 154 13.25 16.06 10.69
CA SER A 154 12.47 15.16 11.56
C SER A 154 11.65 15.88 12.64
N GLY A 155 11.99 17.12 12.98
CA GLY A 155 11.28 17.92 13.99
C GLY A 155 10.20 18.85 13.43
N SER A 156 9.94 18.81 12.11
CA SER A 156 8.93 19.65 11.47
C SER A 156 7.68 18.84 11.13
N ASP A 157 6.49 19.40 11.36
CA ASP A 157 5.23 18.80 10.88
C ASP A 157 4.85 19.24 9.46
N ALA A 158 5.70 20.04 8.80
CA ALA A 158 5.45 20.53 7.46
C ALA A 158 5.20 19.37 6.48
N PHE A 159 4.13 19.53 5.68
CA PHE A 159 3.70 18.58 4.66
C PHE A 159 3.27 17.19 5.17
N ARG A 160 3.11 16.98 6.49
CA ARG A 160 2.59 15.72 7.05
C ARG A 160 1.08 15.80 7.22
N LEU A 161 0.37 14.81 6.68
CA LEU A 161 -1.10 14.73 6.76
C LEU A 161 -1.62 14.16 8.08
N TYR A 162 -0.79 13.40 8.80
CA TYR A 162 -1.17 12.71 10.03
C TYR A 162 -0.25 13.13 11.16
N ALA A 163 -0.83 13.34 12.34
CA ALA A 163 -0.10 13.68 13.55
C ALA A 163 0.88 12.55 13.95
N GLU A 164 0.40 11.31 13.93
CA GLU A 164 1.25 10.14 14.13
C GLU A 164 1.84 9.66 12.80
N SER A 165 3.10 10.03 12.54
CA SER A 165 3.81 9.65 11.31
C SER A 165 5.26 9.26 11.59
N ASN A 166 5.87 8.46 10.71
CA ASN A 166 7.30 8.15 10.82
C ASN A 166 8.16 9.35 10.39
N SER A 167 8.38 10.28 11.31
CA SER A 167 9.21 11.47 11.09
C SER A 167 10.64 11.12 10.66
N GLY A 168 11.24 12.00 9.85
CA GLY A 168 12.57 11.81 9.29
C GLY A 168 12.65 10.80 8.13
N TRP A 169 11.54 10.20 7.70
CA TRP A 169 11.48 9.30 6.55
C TRP A 169 10.61 9.87 5.43
N LEU A 170 10.82 9.37 4.21
CA LEU A 170 9.96 9.66 3.07
C LEU A 170 8.63 8.92 3.27
N VAL A 171 7.58 9.63 3.70
CA VAL A 171 6.25 9.05 3.97
C VAL A 171 5.19 9.56 2.99
N GLY A 172 5.43 10.66 2.28
CA GLY A 172 4.50 11.20 1.29
C GLY A 172 3.14 11.47 1.90
N PHE A 173 2.07 11.03 1.23
CA PHE A 173 0.72 11.10 1.78
C PHE A 173 0.38 10.04 2.83
N GLN A 174 1.35 9.24 3.28
CA GLN A 174 1.13 8.17 4.27
C GLN A 174 1.64 8.58 5.66
N ALA A 175 1.10 7.96 6.71
CA ALA A 175 1.68 8.02 8.05
C ALA A 175 2.83 7.03 8.21
N ASN A 176 2.68 5.86 7.59
CA ASN A 176 3.60 4.73 7.70
C ASN A 176 4.56 4.67 6.52
N ARG A 177 5.86 4.63 6.80
CA ARG A 177 6.91 4.50 5.77
C ARG A 177 6.77 3.23 4.91
N ASN A 178 6.26 2.14 5.48
CA ASN A 178 6.05 0.89 4.76
C ASN A 178 4.92 1.05 3.74
N ALA A 179 3.81 1.70 4.14
CA ALA A 179 2.71 1.98 3.22
C ALA A 179 3.16 2.89 2.07
N GLN A 180 4.04 3.86 2.33
CA GLN A 180 4.61 4.68 1.26
C GLN A 180 5.51 3.88 0.32
N ALA A 181 6.30 2.93 0.84
CA ALA A 181 7.08 2.03 0.00
C ALA A 181 6.19 1.18 -0.93
N ASP A 182 5.04 0.72 -0.44
CA ASP A 182 4.04 0.00 -1.24
C ASP A 182 3.46 0.90 -2.35
N VAL A 183 3.07 2.14 -2.01
CA VAL A 183 2.57 3.12 -2.98
C VAL A 183 3.62 3.41 -4.07
N LEU A 184 4.88 3.62 -3.69
CA LEU A 184 5.97 3.85 -4.64
C LEU A 184 6.26 2.61 -5.51
N THR A 185 6.08 1.41 -4.97
CA THR A 185 6.21 0.17 -5.75
C THR A 185 5.06 0.03 -6.76
N ILE A 186 3.82 0.36 -6.37
CA ILE A 186 2.66 0.38 -7.28
C ILE A 186 2.84 1.47 -8.37
N LEU A 187 3.43 2.61 -8.00
CA LEU A 187 3.84 3.66 -8.92
C LEU A 187 4.88 3.14 -9.93
N LEU A 188 5.90 2.41 -9.49
CA LEU A 188 6.91 1.81 -10.38
C LEU A 188 6.26 0.87 -11.40
N VAL A 189 5.36 -0.01 -10.96
CA VAL A 189 4.61 -0.91 -11.85
C VAL A 189 3.79 -0.11 -12.86
N SER A 190 3.06 0.90 -12.40
CA SER A 190 2.19 1.72 -13.25
C SER A 190 2.97 2.54 -14.26
N TRP A 191 4.12 3.10 -13.84
CA TRP A 191 5.04 3.84 -14.69
C TRP A 191 5.59 2.97 -15.83
N VAL A 192 6.12 1.79 -15.48
CA VAL A 192 6.69 0.88 -16.48
C VAL A 192 5.60 0.29 -17.37
N ALA A 193 4.43 -0.06 -16.83
CA ALA A 193 3.31 -0.54 -17.61
C ALA A 193 2.82 0.51 -18.61
N PHE A 194 2.74 1.78 -18.20
CA PHE A 194 2.42 2.90 -19.09
C PHE A 194 3.49 3.08 -20.18
N ALA A 195 4.75 2.98 -19.80
CA ALA A 195 5.89 3.08 -20.71
C ALA A 195 6.01 1.92 -21.71
N MET A 196 5.56 0.72 -21.36
CA MET A 196 5.59 -0.47 -22.21
C MET A 196 4.27 -0.72 -22.97
N GLY A 197 3.19 -0.07 -22.55
CA GLY A 197 1.85 -0.24 -23.12
C GLY A 197 1.70 0.39 -24.49
N ARG A 198 0.81 -0.16 -25.30
CA ARG A 198 0.28 0.47 -26.53
C ARG A 198 -0.95 1.34 -26.22
N SER A 199 -0.94 2.04 -25.08
CA SER A 199 -2.10 2.86 -24.69
C SER A 199 -2.27 4.02 -25.68
N PRO A 200 -3.51 4.53 -25.88
CA PRO A 200 -3.74 5.71 -26.73
C PRO A 200 -2.92 6.94 -26.30
N ILE A 201 -2.59 7.03 -25.00
CA ILE A 201 -1.76 8.09 -24.44
C ILE A 201 -0.27 7.82 -24.72
N ALA A 202 0.17 6.56 -24.64
CA ALA A 202 1.52 6.16 -25.05
C ALA A 202 1.76 6.40 -26.56
N ARG A 203 0.70 6.36 -27.38
CA ARG A 203 0.75 6.77 -28.80
C ARG A 203 1.02 8.26 -28.99
N ARG A 204 0.57 9.13 -28.07
CA ARG A 204 0.96 10.57 -28.11
C ARG A 204 2.46 10.78 -27.86
N ILE A 205 3.15 9.78 -27.33
CA ILE A 205 4.60 9.75 -27.09
C ILE A 205 5.34 9.02 -28.24
N GLU A 206 4.64 8.53 -29.28
CA GLU A 206 5.24 7.86 -30.46
C GLU A 206 6.18 8.77 -31.26
N GLY A 207 6.15 10.08 -31.05
CA GLY A 207 7.13 11.01 -31.63
C GLY A 207 8.51 11.01 -30.96
N ILE A 208 8.70 10.25 -29.87
CA ILE A 208 10.01 10.11 -29.19
C ILE A 208 10.74 8.90 -29.74
N GLU A 209 12.02 9.07 -30.09
CA GLU A 209 12.87 7.96 -30.53
C GLU A 209 12.90 6.83 -29.49
N PRO A 210 12.78 5.54 -29.90
CA PRO A 210 12.77 4.40 -29.00
C PRO A 210 13.90 4.35 -27.95
N PRO A 211 15.17 4.66 -28.26
CA PRO A 211 16.24 4.64 -27.25
C PRO A 211 16.06 5.72 -26.18
N LEU A 212 15.63 6.92 -26.57
CA LEU A 212 15.42 8.04 -25.66
C LEU A 212 14.23 7.78 -24.71
N ARG A 213 13.15 7.18 -25.22
CA ARG A 213 12.03 6.71 -24.39
C ARG A 213 12.50 5.69 -23.35
N ALA A 214 13.35 4.75 -23.74
CA ALA A 214 13.88 3.75 -22.80
C ALA A 214 14.72 4.39 -21.69
N TRP A 215 15.58 5.36 -22.03
CA TRP A 215 16.36 6.13 -21.05
C TRP A 215 15.47 6.90 -20.08
N PHE A 216 14.50 7.66 -20.57
CA PHE A 216 13.59 8.43 -19.72
C PHE A 216 12.82 7.53 -18.74
N VAL A 217 12.31 6.40 -19.24
CA VAL A 217 11.60 5.42 -18.40
C VAL A 217 12.50 4.83 -17.34
N GLY A 218 13.74 4.47 -17.71
CA GLY A 218 14.74 3.94 -16.80
C GLY A 218 15.15 4.93 -15.71
N ILE A 219 15.33 6.21 -16.07
CA ILE A 219 15.69 7.26 -15.11
C ILE A 219 14.57 7.46 -14.08
N VAL A 220 13.31 7.59 -14.52
CA VAL A 220 12.19 7.77 -13.59
C VAL A 220 11.99 6.53 -12.72
N ALA A 221 12.15 5.32 -13.28
CA ALA A 221 12.12 4.08 -12.50
C ALA A 221 13.22 4.04 -11.43
N PHE A 222 14.44 4.47 -11.77
CA PHE A 222 15.54 4.57 -10.82
C PHE A 222 15.24 5.58 -9.70
N VAL A 223 14.70 6.75 -10.04
CA VAL A 223 14.29 7.75 -9.05
C VAL A 223 13.25 7.19 -8.08
N ILE A 224 12.26 6.45 -8.59
CA ILE A 224 11.26 5.79 -7.73
C ILE A 224 11.94 4.77 -6.81
N LEU A 225 12.89 3.96 -7.30
CA LEU A 225 13.63 3.01 -6.47
C LEU A 225 14.45 3.70 -5.38
N VAL A 226 15.10 4.83 -5.68
CA VAL A 226 15.80 5.60 -4.64
C VAL A 226 14.81 6.16 -3.62
N ALA A 227 13.65 6.66 -4.06
CA ALA A 227 12.59 7.10 -3.15
C ALA A 227 12.08 5.96 -2.25
N VAL A 228 11.96 4.74 -2.77
CA VAL A 228 11.64 3.55 -1.95
C VAL A 228 12.73 3.32 -0.90
N ALA A 229 14.01 3.39 -1.26
CA ALA A 229 15.11 3.26 -0.30
C ALA A 229 15.05 4.35 0.79
N MET A 230 14.71 5.59 0.42
CA MET A 230 14.54 6.72 1.34
C MET A 230 13.34 6.59 2.29
N THR A 231 12.42 5.63 2.07
CA THR A 231 11.41 5.30 3.07
C THR A 231 12.01 4.60 4.28
N GLY A 232 13.17 3.94 4.15
CA GLY A 232 13.75 3.08 5.19
C GLY A 232 13.02 1.75 5.39
N SER A 233 12.11 1.36 4.47
CA SER A 233 11.43 0.07 4.50
C SER A 233 12.29 -1.03 3.88
N ARG A 234 12.88 -1.91 4.72
CA ARG A 234 13.68 -3.07 4.27
C ARG A 234 12.90 -3.99 3.34
N ALA A 235 11.68 -4.37 3.74
CA ALA A 235 10.81 -5.23 2.94
C ALA A 235 10.33 -4.52 1.66
N GLY A 236 9.94 -3.24 1.77
CA GLY A 236 9.53 -2.44 0.62
C GLY A 236 10.62 -2.34 -0.46
N LEU A 237 11.88 -2.12 -0.06
CA LEU A 237 13.01 -2.09 -0.99
C LEU A 237 13.22 -3.44 -1.68
N ALA A 238 13.19 -4.55 -0.92
CA ALA A 238 13.35 -5.88 -1.49
C ALA A 238 12.25 -6.20 -2.54
N ILE A 239 11.00 -5.86 -2.22
CA ILE A 239 9.86 -6.05 -3.14
C ILE A 239 10.04 -5.15 -4.37
N ALA A 240 10.39 -3.87 -4.20
CA ALA A 240 10.56 -2.95 -5.32
C ALA A 240 11.68 -3.38 -6.27
N LEU A 241 12.80 -3.89 -5.75
CA LEU A 241 13.90 -4.43 -6.56
C LEU A 241 13.49 -5.70 -7.31
N LEU A 242 12.76 -6.61 -6.66
CA LEU A 242 12.23 -7.81 -7.31
C LEU A 242 11.26 -7.43 -8.44
N VAL A 243 10.36 -6.48 -8.19
CA VAL A 243 9.44 -5.94 -9.19
C VAL A 243 10.20 -5.30 -10.35
N ALA A 244 11.21 -4.47 -10.08
CA ALA A 244 12.05 -3.87 -11.11
C ALA A 244 12.74 -4.93 -11.98
N LEU A 245 13.26 -6.01 -11.37
CA LEU A 245 13.87 -7.12 -12.08
C LEU A 245 12.86 -7.83 -13.00
N ILE A 246 11.67 -8.18 -12.49
CA ILE A 246 10.61 -8.81 -13.28
C ILE A 246 10.21 -7.92 -14.46
N LEU A 247 10.07 -6.62 -14.23
CA LEU A 247 9.73 -5.65 -15.28
C LEU A 247 10.85 -5.52 -16.32
N ALA A 248 12.12 -5.54 -15.90
CA ALA A 248 13.26 -5.50 -16.80
C ALA A 248 13.36 -6.77 -17.66
N VAL A 249 13.19 -7.95 -17.06
CA VAL A 249 13.20 -9.25 -17.76
C VAL A 249 12.05 -9.34 -18.76
N THR A 250 10.84 -8.94 -18.36
CA THR A 250 9.68 -8.94 -19.26
C THR A 250 9.82 -7.94 -20.40
N ALA A 251 10.41 -6.76 -20.16
CA ALA A 251 10.74 -5.80 -21.20
C ALA A 251 11.78 -6.34 -22.20
N ALA A 252 12.84 -6.99 -21.69
CA ALA A 252 13.88 -7.61 -22.52
C ALA A 252 13.32 -8.77 -23.37
N ALA A 253 12.49 -9.63 -22.78
CA ALA A 253 11.84 -10.74 -23.48
C ALA A 253 10.93 -10.25 -24.62
N ARG A 254 10.11 -9.22 -24.39
CA ARG A 254 9.24 -8.61 -25.41
C ARG A 254 10.02 -7.96 -26.55
N ARG A 255 11.18 -7.35 -26.25
CA ARG A 255 12.06 -6.80 -27.29
C ARG A 255 12.59 -7.91 -28.19
N ARG A 256 13.06 -9.03 -27.60
CA ARG A 256 13.55 -10.19 -28.37
C ARG A 256 12.46 -10.81 -29.25
N SER A 257 11.25 -10.99 -28.73
CA SER A 257 10.13 -11.58 -29.50
C SER A 257 9.58 -10.64 -30.60
N GLY A 258 9.78 -9.32 -30.48
CA GLY A 258 9.39 -8.33 -31.47
C GLY A 258 10.42 -8.10 -32.58
N MET A 259 11.60 -8.75 -32.51
CA MET A 259 12.75 -8.50 -33.38
C MET A 259 12.66 -9.21 -34.74
N SER A 260 11.48 -9.19 -35.37
CA SER A 260 11.23 -9.70 -36.73
C SER A 260 10.78 -8.63 -37.73
N ARG A 261 10.87 -7.32 -37.43
CA ARG A 261 10.66 -6.27 -38.44
C ARG A 261 11.71 -5.19 -38.36
N LYS A 262 12.52 -5.15 -39.42
CA LYS A 262 13.52 -4.13 -39.82
C LYS A 262 13.22 -2.74 -39.25
N THR A 263 14.17 -2.15 -38.52
CA THR A 263 14.39 -0.70 -38.56
C THR A 263 15.79 -0.36 -38.04
N THR A 264 16.71 -0.19 -38.98
CA THR A 264 17.94 0.57 -38.82
C THR A 264 17.56 2.04 -38.71
N ALA A 265 17.43 2.59 -37.50
CA ALA A 265 17.20 4.02 -37.30
C ALA A 265 18.52 4.69 -36.88
N ARG A 266 19.08 5.49 -37.79
CA ARG A 266 20.22 6.39 -37.54
C ARG A 266 19.85 7.37 -36.42
N SER A 267 20.67 7.40 -35.37
CA SER A 267 20.50 8.25 -34.19
C SER A 267 20.85 9.70 -34.47
N GLY A 268 19.87 10.59 -34.43
CA GLY A 268 20.05 12.03 -34.42
C GLY A 268 19.32 12.62 -33.22
N PHE A 269 20.06 12.93 -32.16
CA PHE A 269 19.47 13.35 -30.87
C PHE A 269 18.70 14.69 -31.02
N SER A 270 17.37 14.62 -31.11
CA SER A 270 16.50 15.80 -31.26
C SER A 270 16.58 16.72 -30.03
N VAL A 271 16.35 18.02 -30.22
CA VAL A 271 16.37 19.05 -29.16
C VAL A 271 15.42 18.71 -28.00
N ARG A 272 14.26 18.12 -28.31
CA ARG A 272 13.29 17.63 -27.31
C ARG A 272 13.85 16.48 -26.46
N GLY A 273 14.71 15.65 -27.04
CA GLY A 273 15.43 14.60 -26.33
C GLY A 273 16.46 15.12 -25.34
N ARG A 274 17.10 16.25 -25.67
CA ARG A 274 18.03 16.93 -24.76
C ARG A 274 17.31 17.48 -23.54
N VAL A 275 16.14 18.09 -23.73
CA VAL A 275 15.33 18.65 -22.62
C VAL A 275 14.82 17.54 -21.69
N MET A 276 14.35 16.42 -22.22
CA MET A 276 13.88 15.29 -21.37
C MET A 276 15.02 14.55 -20.69
N ALA A 277 16.18 14.40 -21.34
CA ALA A 277 17.38 13.86 -20.71
C ALA A 277 17.90 14.80 -19.60
N LEU A 278 17.89 16.11 -19.83
CA LEU A 278 18.22 17.13 -18.83
C LEU A 278 17.27 17.10 -17.63
N ALA A 279 15.96 16.91 -17.85
CA ALA A 279 15.00 16.76 -16.77
C ALA A 279 15.28 15.49 -15.94
N GLY A 280 15.59 14.36 -16.59
CA GLY A 280 15.99 13.13 -15.92
C GLY A 280 17.29 13.26 -15.12
N VAL A 281 18.29 13.94 -15.70
CA VAL A 281 19.56 14.24 -15.04
C VAL A 281 19.35 15.22 -13.88
N GLY A 282 18.45 16.18 -13.99
CA GLY A 282 18.10 17.11 -12.90
C GLY A 282 17.49 16.38 -11.71
N VAL A 283 16.59 15.43 -11.94
CA VAL A 283 16.03 14.61 -10.86
C VAL A 283 17.09 13.68 -10.24
N LEU A 284 17.96 13.07 -11.06
CA LEU A 284 19.10 12.29 -10.57
C LEU A 284 20.09 13.13 -9.75
N ALA A 285 20.37 14.36 -10.18
CA ALA A 285 21.26 15.29 -9.48
C ALA A 285 20.65 15.76 -8.17
N ILE A 286 19.33 16.00 -8.13
CA ILE A 286 18.61 16.33 -6.89
C ILE A 286 18.68 15.15 -5.92
N VAL A 287 18.40 13.93 -6.38
CA VAL A 287 18.48 12.71 -5.56
C VAL A 287 19.91 12.47 -5.06
N ALA A 288 20.90 12.58 -5.93
CA ALA A 288 22.32 12.38 -5.59
C ALA A 288 22.83 13.45 -4.61
N ALA A 289 22.50 14.72 -4.84
CA ALA A 289 22.81 15.82 -3.93
C ALA A 289 22.14 15.60 -2.55
N PHE A 290 20.91 15.09 -2.54
CA PHE A 290 20.20 14.75 -1.31
C PHE A 290 20.86 13.61 -0.53
N THR A 291 21.36 12.59 -1.23
CA THR A 291 22.03 11.44 -0.61
C THR A 291 23.39 11.81 0.00
N SER A 292 24.11 12.77 -0.58
CA SER A 292 25.47 13.14 -0.14
C SER A 292 25.51 14.23 0.94
N THR A 293 24.47 15.07 1.09
CA THR A 293 24.51 16.24 1.99
C THR A 293 23.72 16.12 3.29
N LEU A 294 22.78 15.17 3.42
CA LEU A 294 21.80 15.14 4.53
C LEU A 294 21.86 13.89 5.44
N GLY A 295 22.89 13.05 5.34
CA GLY A 295 22.99 11.82 6.16
C GLY A 295 21.85 10.80 5.89
N GLY A 296 21.12 10.93 4.78
CA GLY A 296 20.07 10.01 4.40
C GLY A 296 20.62 8.61 4.06
N LEU A 297 21.80 8.55 3.43
CA LEU A 297 22.50 7.29 3.15
C LEU A 297 22.95 6.59 4.42
N SER A 298 23.54 7.31 5.39
CA SER A 298 23.93 6.71 6.68
C SER A 298 22.71 6.22 7.44
N ARG A 299 21.64 7.02 7.53
CA ARG A 299 20.39 6.61 8.19
C ARG A 299 19.75 5.36 7.54
N VAL A 300 19.79 5.27 6.21
CA VAL A 300 19.33 4.08 5.49
C VAL A 300 20.26 2.90 5.74
N ALA A 301 21.58 3.11 5.73
CA ALA A 301 22.57 2.06 6.02
C ALA A 301 22.43 1.51 7.45
N ASP A 302 22.24 2.38 8.44
CA ASP A 302 22.02 2.02 9.85
C ASP A 302 20.76 1.15 10.00
N ARG A 303 19.76 1.29 9.10
CA ARG A 303 18.58 0.42 9.12
C ARG A 303 18.82 -1.00 8.65
N PHE A 304 19.93 -1.25 7.96
CA PHE A 304 20.37 -2.59 7.57
C PHE A 304 21.30 -3.22 8.61
N ASP A 305 21.63 -2.49 9.70
CA ASP A 305 22.18 -3.11 10.89
C ASP A 305 21.06 -3.83 11.67
N PHE A 306 21.36 -5.06 12.09
CA PHE A 306 20.45 -5.92 12.85
C PHE A 306 20.79 -5.93 14.34
N ALA A 307 21.83 -5.22 14.76
CA ALA A 307 22.14 -5.02 16.17
C ALA A 307 20.96 -4.36 16.90
N GLY A 308 20.44 -5.03 17.94
CA GLY A 308 19.32 -4.53 18.74
C GLY A 308 17.92 -4.72 18.11
N GLU A 309 17.76 -5.62 17.13
CA GLU A 309 16.46 -5.89 16.49
C GLU A 309 15.41 -6.44 17.49
N GLN A 310 14.43 -5.60 17.84
CA GLN A 310 13.36 -5.98 18.78
C GLN A 310 12.21 -6.77 18.14
N ARG A 311 12.14 -6.89 16.81
CA ARG A 311 11.06 -7.64 16.14
C ARG A 311 10.97 -9.10 16.57
N PHE A 312 12.10 -9.72 16.90
CA PHE A 312 12.11 -11.09 17.40
C PHE A 312 11.39 -11.22 18.75
N ASN A 313 11.42 -10.18 19.59
CA ASN A 313 10.67 -10.15 20.84
C ASN A 313 9.18 -10.00 20.57
N ILE A 314 8.79 -9.09 19.66
CA ILE A 314 7.39 -8.94 19.21
C ILE A 314 6.86 -10.25 18.63
N TRP A 315 7.68 -10.99 17.89
CA TRP A 315 7.30 -12.30 17.34
C TRP A 315 7.08 -13.36 18.41
N ALA A 316 7.94 -13.41 19.43
CA ALA A 316 7.75 -14.32 20.56
C ALA A 316 6.43 -14.02 21.29
N ASP A 317 6.16 -12.75 21.59
CA ASP A 317 4.95 -12.33 22.29
C ASP A 317 3.71 -12.54 21.40
N SER A 318 3.83 -12.34 20.08
CA SER A 318 2.78 -12.65 19.11
C SER A 318 2.47 -14.15 19.05
N TRP A 319 3.49 -15.02 19.13
CA TRP A 319 3.29 -16.47 19.14
C TRP A 319 2.57 -16.92 20.41
N PHE A 320 2.96 -16.35 21.55
CA PHE A 320 2.28 -16.58 22.81
C PHE A 320 0.82 -16.11 22.75
N ALA A 321 0.56 -14.91 22.22
CA ALA A 321 -0.79 -14.37 22.02
C ALA A 321 -1.65 -15.27 21.11
N ILE A 322 -1.08 -15.79 20.02
CA ILE A 322 -1.76 -16.76 19.13
C ILE A 322 -2.16 -18.00 19.91
N GLY A 323 -1.28 -18.52 20.77
CA GLY A 323 -1.54 -19.69 21.61
C GLY A 323 -2.75 -19.51 22.54
N GLN A 324 -3.03 -18.29 23.02
CA GLN A 324 -4.16 -18.01 23.91
C GLN A 324 -5.54 -18.15 23.23
N VAL A 325 -5.58 -18.03 21.90
CA VAL A 325 -6.83 -18.01 21.12
C VAL A 325 -6.88 -19.10 20.04
N TRP A 326 -5.84 -19.92 19.92
CA TRP A 326 -5.77 -21.02 18.96
C TRP A 326 -6.81 -22.12 19.26
N PRO A 327 -7.46 -22.74 18.25
CA PRO A 327 -7.26 -22.59 16.80
C PRO A 327 -8.14 -21.52 16.16
N TRP A 328 -9.08 -20.94 16.92
CA TRP A 328 -10.13 -20.10 16.37
C TRP A 328 -9.72 -18.66 16.15
N GLY A 329 -8.67 -18.18 16.82
CA GLY A 329 -8.20 -16.80 16.73
C GLY A 329 -9.10 -15.80 17.47
N GLY A 330 -8.59 -14.58 17.67
CA GLY A 330 -9.34 -13.51 18.35
C GLY A 330 -10.23 -12.64 17.44
N GLY A 331 -10.19 -12.88 16.12
CA GLY A 331 -10.87 -12.10 15.10
C GLY A 331 -10.06 -10.92 14.54
N GLN A 332 -10.47 -10.41 13.38
CA GLN A 332 -9.78 -9.30 12.74
C GLN A 332 -9.80 -8.06 13.64
N GLY A 333 -8.65 -7.40 13.71
CA GLY A 333 -8.45 -6.23 14.56
C GLY A 333 -8.18 -6.54 16.04
N SER A 334 -8.18 -7.82 16.46
CA SER A 334 -7.86 -8.18 17.85
C SER A 334 -6.36 -8.23 18.16
N PHE A 335 -5.48 -8.05 17.18
CA PHE A 335 -4.03 -8.16 17.36
C PHE A 335 -3.51 -7.23 18.47
N VAL A 336 -3.81 -5.93 18.41
CA VAL A 336 -3.35 -4.95 19.39
C VAL A 336 -3.83 -5.28 20.82
N PRO A 337 -5.14 -5.48 21.09
CA PRO A 337 -5.58 -5.81 22.45
C PRO A 337 -5.07 -7.15 22.95
N LEU A 338 -4.85 -8.14 22.08
CA LEU A 338 -4.24 -9.42 22.47
C LEU A 338 -2.75 -9.26 22.81
N LEU A 339 -2.01 -8.51 22.00
CA LEU A 339 -0.58 -8.31 22.21
C LEU A 339 -0.31 -7.51 23.49
N ILE A 340 -1.03 -6.41 23.70
CA ILE A 340 -0.86 -5.56 24.91
C ILE A 340 -1.08 -6.37 26.20
N ALA A 341 -1.99 -7.34 26.19
CA ALA A 341 -2.27 -8.16 27.37
C ALA A 341 -1.12 -9.11 27.75
N VAL A 342 -0.21 -9.41 26.82
CA VAL A 342 0.86 -10.43 27.00
C VAL A 342 2.26 -9.89 26.72
N GLU A 343 2.38 -8.64 26.26
CA GLU A 343 3.65 -8.02 25.91
C GLU A 343 4.54 -7.88 27.14
N ARG A 344 5.79 -8.31 27.01
CA ARG A 344 6.76 -8.23 28.11
C ARG A 344 7.20 -6.78 28.33
N LEU A 345 6.94 -6.27 29.54
CA LEU A 345 7.19 -4.88 29.93
C LEU A 345 8.66 -4.43 29.78
N GLU A 346 9.59 -5.37 29.77
CA GLU A 346 11.03 -5.10 29.57
C GLU A 346 11.38 -4.66 28.13
N PHE A 347 10.48 -4.89 27.17
CA PHE A 347 10.65 -4.49 25.77
C PHE A 347 9.68 -3.39 25.30
N VAL A 348 8.78 -2.95 26.17
CA VAL A 348 7.87 -1.85 25.86
C VAL A 348 8.66 -0.54 25.82
N ASP A 349 8.53 0.20 24.71
CA ASP A 349 9.12 1.52 24.55
C ASP A 349 8.48 2.48 25.57
N ARG A 350 9.26 2.90 26.57
CA ARG A 350 8.79 3.75 27.68
C ARG A 350 8.49 5.20 27.25
N THR A 351 8.73 5.55 25.99
CA THR A 351 8.57 6.91 25.48
C THR A 351 7.22 7.17 24.80
N ARG A 352 6.30 6.19 24.82
CA ARG A 352 4.95 6.32 24.28
C ARG A 352 3.87 5.82 25.22
#